data_AF-A0A7S4CMT8-F1
#
_entry.id   AF-A0A7S4CMT8-F1
#
_cell.length_a   1.000
_cell.length_b   1.000
_cell.length_c   1.000
_cell.angle_alpha   90.00
_cell.angle_beta   90.00
_cell.angle_gamma   90.00
#
_symmetry.space_group_name_H-M   'P 1'
#
loop_
_entity.id
_entity.type
_entity.pdbx_description
1 polymer ?
#
loop_
_entity_poly.entity_id
_entity_poly.type
_entity_poly.pdbx_seq_one_letter_code
_entity_poly.pdbx_strand_id
1 'polypeptide(L)'
;AEFAAVKQFLLTASAVGMLFKKGASISGAEVGCQGEVGVASSMAAAGLCAVLGGTPTKVLAAAEMTMQHMLGLTCDPVRGLVQIPCIERNSFGALNAVHATHLALHEAWGEGMQRPVSLDVVIKTMLSTGQDMHVKYKETSLGGLAVNFTAC
;
A
#
# COMPACT_ATOMS: atom_id res chain seq x y z
N ALA A 1 -8.12 -0.24 29.35
CA ALA A 1 -7.81 1.01 28.63
C ALA A 1 -6.48 0.94 27.85
N GLU A 2 -5.48 0.23 28.37
CA GLU A 2 -4.07 0.29 27.94
C GLU A 2 -3.75 -0.10 26.47
N PHE A 3 -4.61 -0.87 25.80
CA PHE A 3 -4.38 -1.31 24.41
C PHE A 3 -5.51 -0.94 23.44
N ALA A 4 -6.36 0.03 23.79
CA ALA A 4 -7.49 0.40 22.93
C ALA A 4 -7.02 0.89 21.54
N ALA A 5 -6.05 1.81 21.51
CA ALA A 5 -5.48 2.33 20.27
C ALA A 5 -4.76 1.26 19.45
N VAL A 6 -3.97 0.39 20.09
CA VAL A 6 -3.27 -0.71 19.40
C VAL A 6 -4.26 -1.68 18.75
N LYS A 7 -5.33 -2.06 19.47
CA LYS A 7 -6.39 -2.91 18.91
C LYS A 7 -7.10 -2.23 17.75
N GLN A 8 -7.46 -0.96 17.87
CA GLN A 8 -8.11 -0.22 16.80
C GLN A 8 -7.21 -0.14 15.56
N PHE A 9 -5.94 0.20 15.73
CA PHE A 9 -4.96 0.23 14.64
C PHE A 9 -4.90 -1.11 13.91
N LEU A 10 -4.67 -2.21 14.64
CA LEU A 10 -4.49 -3.54 14.05
C LEU A 10 -5.75 -4.06 13.38
N LEU A 11 -6.94 -3.84 13.99
CA LEU A 11 -8.21 -4.28 13.41
C LEU A 11 -8.57 -3.48 12.16
N THR A 12 -8.39 -2.16 12.16
CA THR A 12 -8.62 -1.33 10.98
C THR A 12 -7.64 -1.66 9.86
N ALA A 13 -6.35 -1.79 10.17
CA ALA A 13 -5.32 -2.20 9.23
C ALA A 13 -5.67 -3.56 8.61
N SER A 14 -6.06 -4.54 9.43
CA SER A 14 -6.46 -5.87 8.97
C SER A 14 -7.67 -5.83 8.04
N ALA A 15 -8.69 -5.02 8.37
CA ALA A 15 -9.86 -4.87 7.53
C ALA A 15 -9.50 -4.34 6.13
N VAL A 16 -8.63 -3.33 6.04
CA VAL A 16 -8.13 -2.82 4.75
C VAL A 16 -7.30 -3.87 4.01
N GLY A 17 -6.43 -4.60 4.71
CA GLY A 17 -5.67 -5.71 4.14
C GLY A 17 -6.58 -6.80 3.53
N MET A 18 -7.70 -7.09 4.17
CA MET A 18 -8.70 -8.03 3.64
C MET A 18 -9.38 -7.51 2.36
N LEU A 19 -9.60 -6.20 2.22
CA LEU A 19 -10.14 -5.63 0.99
C LEU A 19 -9.18 -5.87 -0.18
N PHE A 20 -7.88 -5.61 0.01
CA PHE A 20 -6.87 -5.90 -1.01
C PHE A 20 -6.76 -7.39 -1.32
N LYS A 21 -6.73 -8.25 -0.30
CA LYS A 21 -6.65 -9.71 -0.52
C LYS A 21 -7.87 -10.26 -1.26
N LYS A 22 -9.07 -9.72 -0.99
CA LYS A 22 -10.31 -10.19 -1.61
C LYS A 22 -10.52 -9.61 -3.03
N GLY A 23 -10.15 -8.36 -3.25
CA GLY A 23 -10.35 -7.67 -4.52
C GLY A 23 -9.18 -7.81 -5.51
N ALA A 24 -8.00 -8.21 -5.02
CA ALA A 24 -6.79 -8.33 -5.82
C ALA A 24 -5.86 -9.42 -5.22
N SER A 25 -4.64 -9.07 -4.82
CA SER A 25 -3.70 -9.95 -4.14
C SER A 25 -2.81 -9.16 -3.17
N ILE A 26 -2.16 -9.87 -2.26
CA ILE A 26 -1.12 -9.37 -1.36
C ILE A 26 0.26 -10.00 -1.63
N SER A 27 0.39 -10.73 -2.74
CA SER A 27 1.60 -11.48 -3.10
C SER A 27 2.44 -10.72 -4.12
N GLY A 28 3.73 -10.54 -3.82
CA GLY A 28 4.71 -9.94 -4.75
C GLY A 28 4.81 -10.73 -6.06
N ALA A 29 4.75 -12.05 -5.96
CA ALA A 29 4.74 -12.96 -7.12
C ALA A 29 3.49 -12.83 -8.01
N GLU A 30 2.37 -12.26 -7.54
CA GLU A 30 1.14 -12.15 -8.34
C GLU A 30 0.94 -10.74 -8.90
N VAL A 31 1.20 -9.72 -8.08
CA VAL A 31 0.90 -8.31 -8.42
C VAL A 31 2.06 -7.34 -8.22
N GLY A 32 3.27 -7.84 -7.93
CA GLY A 32 4.43 -7.01 -7.62
C GLY A 32 4.41 -6.44 -6.20
N CYS A 33 5.40 -5.63 -5.87
CA CYS A 33 5.62 -5.10 -4.51
C CYS A 33 4.52 -4.13 -4.05
N GLN A 34 3.70 -3.62 -4.98
CA GLN A 34 2.44 -2.94 -4.64
C GLN A 34 1.52 -3.83 -3.78
N GLY A 35 1.53 -5.15 -3.98
CA GLY A 35 0.77 -6.12 -3.16
C GLY A 35 1.35 -6.35 -1.77
N GLU A 36 2.61 -6.00 -1.55
CA GLU A 36 3.32 -6.27 -0.29
C GLU A 36 3.51 -4.97 0.48
N VAL A 37 4.53 -4.18 0.10
CA VAL A 37 4.84 -2.91 0.76
C VAL A 37 3.75 -1.88 0.49
N GLY A 38 3.14 -1.90 -0.71
CA GLY A 38 2.01 -1.02 -1.00
C GLY A 38 0.81 -1.28 -0.10
N VAL A 39 0.43 -2.56 0.06
CA VAL A 39 -0.69 -2.96 0.94
C VAL A 39 -0.34 -2.69 2.40
N ALA A 40 0.86 -3.04 2.86
CA ALA A 40 1.30 -2.75 4.23
C ALA A 40 1.26 -1.26 4.56
N SER A 41 1.70 -0.41 3.62
CA SER A 41 1.64 1.04 3.76
C SER A 41 0.19 1.54 3.84
N SER A 42 -0.68 1.08 2.94
CA SER A 42 -2.11 1.43 2.94
C SER A 42 -2.84 0.99 4.21
N MET A 43 -2.52 -0.22 4.71
CA MET A 43 -3.00 -0.74 5.99
C MET A 43 -2.57 0.15 7.17
N ALA A 44 -1.30 0.58 7.18
CA ALA A 44 -0.77 1.44 8.23
C ALA A 44 -1.44 2.83 8.22
N ALA A 45 -1.68 3.42 7.04
CA ALA A 45 -2.38 4.68 6.90
C ALA A 45 -3.82 4.60 7.44
N ALA A 46 -4.54 3.53 7.10
CA ALA A 46 -5.88 3.28 7.59
C ALA A 46 -5.93 3.16 9.13
N GLY A 47 -5.04 2.34 9.68
CA GLY A 47 -4.93 2.14 11.13
C GLY A 47 -4.59 3.44 11.86
N LEU A 48 -3.62 4.20 11.35
CA LEU A 48 -3.21 5.47 11.96
C LEU A 48 -4.33 6.50 11.90
N CYS A 49 -5.00 6.64 10.75
CA CYS A 49 -6.13 7.55 10.57
C CYS A 49 -7.26 7.24 11.57
N ALA A 50 -7.59 5.96 11.77
CA ALA A 50 -8.61 5.56 12.73
C ALA A 50 -8.23 5.91 14.18
N VAL A 51 -6.98 5.65 14.57
CA VAL A 51 -6.49 5.99 15.93
C VAL A 51 -6.51 7.50 16.18
N LEU A 52 -6.26 8.31 15.14
CA LEU A 52 -6.31 9.77 15.22
C LEU A 52 -7.73 10.35 15.11
N GLY A 53 -8.77 9.51 15.16
CA GLY A 53 -10.18 9.95 15.17
C GLY A 53 -10.78 10.19 13.79
N GLY A 54 -10.16 9.69 12.72
CA GLY A 54 -10.72 9.71 11.38
C GLY A 54 -12.03 8.92 11.27
N THR A 55 -12.99 9.43 10.52
CA THR A 55 -14.22 8.70 10.17
C THR A 55 -13.90 7.55 9.21
N PRO A 56 -14.79 6.54 9.04
CA PRO A 56 -14.57 5.47 8.06
C PRO A 56 -14.23 5.97 6.65
N THR A 57 -14.87 7.06 6.21
CA THR A 57 -14.57 7.71 4.92
C THR A 57 -13.12 8.21 4.85
N LYS A 58 -12.62 8.85 5.92
CA LYS A 58 -11.24 9.34 6.00
C LYS A 58 -10.23 8.19 6.09
N VAL A 59 -10.58 7.11 6.79
CA VAL A 59 -9.76 5.89 6.85
C VAL A 59 -9.58 5.30 5.46
N LEU A 60 -10.67 5.18 4.68
CA LEU A 60 -10.61 4.69 3.31
C LEU A 60 -9.86 5.66 2.39
N ALA A 61 -10.01 6.98 2.57
CA ALA A 61 -9.26 7.99 1.83
C ALA A 61 -7.74 7.89 2.10
N ALA A 62 -7.33 7.73 3.36
CA ALA A 62 -5.92 7.56 3.72
C ALA A 62 -5.32 6.29 3.07
N ALA A 63 -6.07 5.18 3.13
CA ALA A 63 -5.68 3.92 2.48
C ALA A 63 -5.54 4.08 0.96
N GLU A 64 -6.52 4.75 0.34
CA GLU A 64 -6.64 4.99 -1.10
C GLU A 64 -5.49 5.87 -1.62
N MET A 65 -5.23 7.00 -0.99
CA MET A 65 -4.10 7.89 -1.30
C MET A 65 -2.76 7.16 -1.20
N THR A 66 -2.59 6.41 -0.12
CA THR A 66 -1.33 5.69 0.12
C THR A 66 -1.09 4.66 -0.98
N MET A 67 -2.11 3.88 -1.34
CA MET A 67 -1.98 2.86 -2.38
C MET A 67 -1.77 3.47 -3.76
N GLN A 68 -2.39 4.61 -4.10
CA GLN A 68 -2.13 5.30 -5.37
C GLN A 68 -0.65 5.57 -5.61
N HIS A 69 0.07 6.00 -4.57
CA HIS A 69 1.51 6.25 -4.64
C HIS A 69 2.37 4.97 -4.75
N MET A 70 1.74 3.80 -4.64
CA MET A 70 2.40 2.50 -4.68
C MET A 70 2.01 1.67 -5.91
N LEU A 71 1.03 2.12 -6.71
CA LEU A 71 0.57 1.43 -7.92
C LEU A 71 1.70 1.28 -8.94
N GLY A 72 1.81 0.10 -9.54
CA GLY A 72 2.83 -0.26 -10.53
C GLY A 72 4.19 -0.68 -9.94
N LEU A 73 4.37 -0.70 -8.62
CA LEU A 73 5.63 -1.13 -8.02
C LEU A 73 5.89 -2.61 -8.30
N THR A 74 6.93 -2.88 -9.07
CA THR A 74 7.44 -4.23 -9.39
C THR A 74 8.17 -4.84 -8.19
N CYS A 75 8.28 -6.18 -8.15
CA CYS A 75 9.11 -6.87 -7.16
C CYS A 75 10.28 -7.53 -7.88
N ASP A 76 11.45 -6.91 -7.86
CA ASP A 76 12.65 -7.43 -8.52
C ASP A 76 13.90 -6.90 -7.80
N PRO A 77 14.21 -7.46 -6.63
CA PRO A 77 15.25 -6.93 -5.77
C PRO A 77 16.65 -7.37 -6.21
N VAL A 78 17.66 -6.58 -5.82
CA VAL A 78 19.07 -6.83 -6.13
C VAL A 78 19.48 -8.21 -5.63
N ARG A 79 19.99 -9.04 -6.56
CA ARG A 79 20.43 -10.42 -6.29
C ARG A 79 19.35 -11.32 -5.66
N GLY A 80 18.08 -10.95 -5.76
CA GLY A 80 16.97 -11.66 -5.11
C GLY A 80 16.91 -11.56 -3.60
N LEU A 81 17.64 -10.60 -3.01
CA LEU A 81 17.72 -10.41 -1.57
C LEU A 81 16.70 -9.39 -1.09
N VAL A 82 16.10 -9.62 0.08
CA VAL A 82 15.18 -8.66 0.74
C VAL A 82 15.97 -7.54 1.42
N GLN A 83 16.74 -6.80 0.62
CA GLN A 83 17.59 -5.70 1.04
C GLN A 83 17.31 -4.48 0.20
N ILE A 84 17.75 -4.49 -1.06
CA ILE A 84 17.58 -3.37 -2.00
C ILE A 84 16.58 -3.80 -3.08
N PRO A 85 15.48 -3.07 -3.33
CA PRO A 85 15.08 -1.82 -2.70
C PRO A 85 14.12 -1.99 -1.50
N CYS A 86 14.04 -3.18 -0.92
CA CYS A 86 13.03 -3.55 0.07
C CYS A 86 13.09 -2.70 1.35
N ILE A 87 14.29 -2.36 1.82
CA ILE A 87 14.50 -1.58 3.05
C ILE A 87 13.99 -0.14 2.85
N GLU A 88 14.45 0.53 1.80
CA GLU A 88 14.03 1.89 1.51
C GLU A 88 12.55 1.96 1.13
N ARG A 89 12.00 0.94 0.46
CA ARG A 89 10.55 0.85 0.19
C ARG A 89 9.73 0.83 1.48
N ASN A 90 10.17 0.13 2.53
CA ASN A 90 9.49 0.18 3.83
C ASN A 90 9.58 1.57 4.48
N SER A 91 10.75 2.23 4.39
CA SER A 91 10.93 3.59 4.90
C SER A 91 10.02 4.59 4.18
N PHE A 92 10.02 4.60 2.84
CA PHE A 92 9.16 5.46 2.04
C PHE A 92 7.68 5.10 2.21
N GLY A 93 7.35 3.81 2.39
CA GLY A 93 6.01 3.35 2.72
C GLY A 93 5.50 3.94 4.03
N ALA A 94 6.28 3.86 5.11
CA ALA A 94 5.91 4.45 6.39
C ALA A 94 5.69 5.97 6.29
N LEU A 95 6.55 6.69 5.57
CA LEU A 95 6.38 8.13 5.33
C LEU A 95 5.12 8.44 4.53
N ASN A 96 4.85 7.68 3.47
CA ASN A 96 3.65 7.81 2.64
C ASN A 96 2.38 7.62 3.49
N ALA A 97 2.34 6.58 4.33
CA ALA A 97 1.20 6.30 5.20
C ALA A 97 0.90 7.44 6.19
N VAL A 98 1.94 8.01 6.82
CA VAL A 98 1.80 9.16 7.73
C VAL A 98 1.29 10.40 6.98
N HIS A 99 1.87 10.70 5.81
CA HIS A 99 1.47 11.86 5.01
C HIS A 99 0.03 11.75 4.51
N ALA A 100 -0.34 10.60 3.93
CA ALA A 100 -1.70 10.35 3.46
C ALA A 100 -2.73 10.42 4.60
N THR A 101 -2.37 9.94 5.79
CA THR A 101 -3.22 10.08 6.99
C THR A 101 -3.46 11.55 7.33
N HIS A 102 -2.40 12.36 7.34
CA HIS A 102 -2.52 13.79 7.61
C HIS A 102 -3.41 14.48 6.57
N LEU A 103 -3.21 14.18 5.29
CA LEU A 103 -4.04 14.70 4.21
C LEU A 103 -5.52 14.29 4.37
N ALA A 104 -5.80 13.01 4.66
CA ALA A 104 -7.16 12.52 4.87
C ALA A 104 -7.85 13.13 6.11
N LEU A 105 -7.11 13.48 7.15
CA LEU A 105 -7.66 14.13 8.34
C LEU A 105 -8.00 15.60 8.09
N HIS A 106 -7.22 16.29 7.26
CA HIS A 106 -7.37 17.72 7.00
C HIS A 106 -8.07 18.06 5.68
N GLU A 107 -8.32 17.08 4.82
CA GLU A 107 -9.06 17.31 3.58
C GLU A 107 -10.50 17.76 3.89
N ALA A 108 -10.89 18.85 3.24
CA ALA A 108 -12.20 19.48 3.38
C ALA A 108 -13.15 19.04 2.25
N TRP A 109 -13.13 17.76 1.87
CA TRP A 109 -14.25 17.22 1.09
C TRP A 109 -15.46 17.27 2.02
N GLY A 110 -16.40 18.17 1.72
CA GLY A 110 -17.56 18.45 2.58
C GLY A 110 -18.38 17.20 2.87
N GLU A 111 -19.24 17.27 3.90
CA GLU A 111 -20.18 16.18 4.19
C GLU A 111 -20.97 15.80 2.93
N GLY A 112 -20.85 14.53 2.52
CA GLY A 112 -21.49 14.00 1.31
C GLY A 112 -20.63 14.05 0.03
N MET A 113 -19.45 14.67 0.06
CA MET A 113 -18.51 14.68 -1.07
C MET A 113 -17.49 13.55 -0.93
N GLN A 114 -17.50 12.61 -1.86
CA GLN A 114 -16.47 11.56 -1.93
C GLN A 114 -15.29 12.02 -2.79
N ARG A 115 -14.10 11.55 -2.46
CA ARG A 115 -12.94 11.67 -3.36
C ARG A 115 -13.30 11.09 -4.73
N PRO A 116 -12.86 11.70 -5.84
CA PRO A 116 -13.19 11.22 -7.19
C PRO A 116 -12.72 9.79 -7.45
N VAL A 117 -11.63 9.38 -6.79
CA VAL A 117 -11.07 8.04 -6.86
C VAL A 117 -11.37 7.34 -5.53
N SER A 118 -12.06 6.20 -5.62
CA SER A 118 -12.39 5.36 -4.46
C SER A 118 -11.36 4.26 -4.26
N LEU A 119 -11.31 3.70 -3.04
CA LEU A 119 -10.41 2.58 -2.74
C LEU A 119 -10.68 1.37 -3.66
N ASP A 120 -11.93 1.10 -4.02
CA ASP A 120 -12.28 0.02 -4.94
C ASP A 120 -11.69 0.22 -6.34
N VAL A 121 -11.71 1.46 -6.85
CA VAL A 121 -11.06 1.80 -8.12
C VAL A 121 -9.56 1.57 -8.04
N VAL A 122 -8.94 1.92 -6.92
CA VAL A 122 -7.50 1.68 -6.69
C VAL A 122 -7.19 0.20 -6.59
N ILE A 123 -8.00 -0.61 -5.88
CA ILE A 123 -7.84 -2.07 -5.79
C ILE A 123 -7.95 -2.71 -7.18
N LYS A 124 -8.96 -2.31 -7.97
CA LYS A 124 -9.12 -2.81 -9.34
C LYS A 124 -7.94 -2.43 -10.23
N THR A 125 -7.46 -1.20 -10.10
CA THR A 125 -6.25 -0.73 -10.80
C THR A 125 -5.03 -1.54 -10.39
N MET A 126 -4.86 -1.83 -9.09
CA MET A 126 -3.77 -2.67 -8.58
C MET A 126 -3.82 -4.08 -9.20
N LEU A 127 -5.01 -4.69 -9.26
CA LEU A 127 -5.16 -6.01 -9.90
C LEU A 127 -4.80 -5.97 -11.39
N SER A 128 -5.36 -5.01 -12.14
CA SER A 128 -5.10 -4.88 -13.59
C SER A 128 -3.62 -4.65 -13.87
N THR A 129 -3.00 -3.69 -13.18
CA THR A 129 -1.56 -3.41 -13.32
C THR A 129 -0.70 -4.61 -12.93
N GLY A 130 -1.11 -5.36 -11.90
CA GLY A 130 -0.48 -6.62 -11.52
C GLY A 130 -0.60 -7.69 -12.61
N GLN A 131 -1.76 -7.82 -13.25
CA GLN A 131 -1.97 -8.76 -14.37
C GLN A 131 -1.12 -8.39 -15.60
N ASP A 132 -1.03 -7.10 -15.90
CA ASP A 132 -0.24 -6.56 -17.01
C ASP A 132 1.27 -6.63 -16.76
N MET A 133 1.68 -6.76 -15.49
CA MET A 133 3.09 -6.85 -15.11
C MET A 133 3.71 -8.15 -15.66
N HIS A 134 4.78 -8.01 -16.43
CA HIS A 134 5.52 -9.15 -16.97
C HIS A 134 6.10 -10.01 -15.84
N VAL A 135 6.08 -11.35 -16.01
CA VAL A 135 6.52 -12.33 -14.98
C VAL A 135 7.92 -12.06 -14.40
N LYS A 136 8.85 -11.59 -15.23
CA LYS A 136 10.22 -11.21 -14.82
C LYS A 136 10.32 -10.05 -13.80
N TYR A 137 9.21 -9.36 -13.55
CA TYR A 137 9.12 -8.26 -12.57
C TYR A 137 8.29 -8.62 -11.32
N LYS A 138 7.96 -9.92 -11.15
CA LYS A 138 7.15 -10.47 -10.06
C LYS A 138 7.95 -11.46 -9.20
N GLU A 139 8.83 -10.93 -8.37
CA GLU A 139 9.59 -11.66 -7.34
C GLU A 139 10.49 -12.79 -7.90
N THR A 140 10.90 -12.67 -9.16
CA THR A 140 11.75 -13.67 -9.83
C THR A 140 13.23 -13.29 -9.85
N SER A 141 13.58 -12.01 -9.69
CA SER A 141 14.96 -11.50 -9.80
C SER A 141 15.58 -11.68 -11.19
N LEU A 142 14.73 -11.82 -12.21
CA LEU A 142 15.13 -12.06 -13.60
C LEU A 142 15.04 -10.80 -14.48
N GLY A 143 14.73 -9.64 -13.89
CA GLY A 143 14.51 -8.40 -14.63
C GLY A 143 15.10 -7.18 -13.94
N GLY A 144 14.42 -6.06 -14.16
CA GLY A 144 14.48 -4.81 -13.39
C GLY A 144 15.83 -4.44 -12.81
N LEU A 145 15.84 -4.15 -11.50
CA LEU A 145 17.05 -3.74 -10.79
C LEU A 145 17.98 -4.94 -10.56
N ALA A 146 17.44 -6.16 -10.50
CA ALA A 146 18.22 -7.36 -10.25
C ALA A 146 19.28 -7.63 -11.33
N VAL A 147 18.94 -7.42 -12.60
CA VAL A 147 19.86 -7.68 -13.74
C VAL A 147 20.63 -6.45 -14.20
N ASN A 148 20.15 -5.24 -13.88
CA ASN A 148 20.83 -3.99 -14.24
C ASN A 148 21.84 -3.53 -13.18
N PHE A 149 21.83 -4.12 -11.98
CA PHE A 149 22.84 -3.88 -10.97
C PHE A 149 24.15 -4.59 -11.34
N THR A 150 25.22 -3.81 -11.51
CA THR A 150 26.60 -4.31 -11.61
C THR A 150 27.30 -4.08 -10.27
N ALA A 151 27.76 -5.16 -9.64
CA ALA A 151 28.62 -5.03 -8.47
C ALA A 151 29.98 -4.46 -8.91
N CYS A 152 30.51 -3.51 -8.12
CA CYS A 152 31.89 -3.07 -8.24
C CYS A 152 32.82 -4.03 -7.50
#